data_AF-A0A9E5NMI0-F1
#
_entry.id   AF-A0A9E5NMI0-F1
#
_cell.length_a   1.000
_cell.length_b   1.000
_cell.length_c   1.000
_cell.angle_alpha   90.00
_cell.angle_beta   90.00
_cell.angle_gamma   90.00
#
_symmetry.space_group_name_H-M   'P 1'
#
loop_
_entity.id
_entity.type
_entity.pdbx_description
1 polymer ?
#
loop_
_entity_poly.entity_id
_entity_poly.type
_entity_poly.pdbx_seq_one_letter_code
_entity_poly.pdbx_strand_id
1 'polypeptide(L)'
;PEWLMKDDRRKTKFAKGRVYLDPGLPAVREYLVSIVEEIVNNYDVDGIHLDSVRYPGEQSGYNEDSVLRFNEENSTYGNPKPDDKKWGDWRRAQVTELVRLVKNT
;
A
#
# COMPACT_ATOMS: atom_id res chain seq x y z
N PRO A 1 -10.23 6.92 -9.19
CA PRO A 1 -9.28 7.59 -8.27
C PRO A 1 -7.87 7.01 -8.45
N GLU A 2 -6.86 7.87 -8.53
CA GLU A 2 -5.45 7.48 -8.75
C GLU A 2 -4.90 6.61 -7.62
N TRP A 3 -5.49 6.67 -6.43
CA TRP A 3 -5.06 5.91 -5.26
C TRP A 3 -5.57 4.47 -5.22
N LEU A 4 -6.48 4.09 -6.12
CA LEU A 4 -6.95 2.71 -6.17
C LEU A 4 -5.82 1.80 -6.63
N MET A 5 -5.60 0.76 -5.84
CA MET A 5 -4.67 -0.30 -6.16
C MET A 5 -5.07 -0.96 -7.48
N LYS A 6 -4.08 -1.14 -8.34
CA LYS A 6 -4.22 -1.82 -9.62
C LYS A 6 -3.58 -3.21 -9.55
N ASP A 7 -4.14 -4.14 -10.31
CA ASP A 7 -3.50 -5.41 -10.61
C ASP A 7 -2.47 -5.27 -11.76
N ASP A 8 -1.72 -6.34 -12.04
CA ASP A 8 -0.74 -6.43 -13.13
C ASP A 8 -1.34 -6.18 -14.54
N ARG A 9 -2.68 -6.20 -14.65
CA ARG A 9 -3.47 -5.92 -15.86
C ARG A 9 -4.21 -4.58 -15.78
N ARG A 10 -3.83 -3.71 -14.82
CA ARG A 10 -4.39 -2.37 -14.56
C ARG A 10 -5.86 -2.35 -14.14
N LYS A 11 -6.42 -3.47 -13.67
CA LYS A 11 -7.78 -3.50 -13.11
C LYS A 11 -7.73 -3.08 -11.64
N THR A 12 -8.78 -2.39 -11.20
CA THR A 12 -8.90 -1.89 -9.83
C THR A 12 -9.85 -2.72 -8.95
N LYS A 13 -10.59 -3.65 -9.56
CA LYS A 13 -11.52 -4.54 -8.86
C LYS A 13 -10.91 -5.92 -8.71
N PHE A 14 -10.76 -6.37 -7.47
CA PHE A 14 -10.28 -7.70 -7.11
C PHE A 14 -11.44 -8.66 -6.87
N ALA A 15 -11.13 -9.86 -6.35
CA ALA A 15 -12.13 -10.89 -6.03
C ALA A 15 -13.32 -10.30 -5.23
N LYS A 16 -14.52 -10.70 -5.63
CA LYS A 16 -15.80 -10.23 -5.06
C LYS A 16 -16.03 -8.72 -5.18
N GLY A 17 -15.41 -8.06 -6.17
CA GLY A 17 -15.61 -6.63 -6.44
C GLY A 17 -14.93 -5.69 -5.46
N ARG A 18 -14.04 -6.20 -4.60
CA ARG A 18 -13.30 -5.41 -3.62
C ARG A 18 -12.33 -4.43 -4.29
N VAL A 19 -12.16 -3.28 -3.67
CA VAL A 19 -11.18 -2.25 -4.03
C VAL A 19 -10.28 -1.99 -2.83
N TYR A 20 -9.03 -1.65 -3.08
CA TYR A 20 -8.02 -1.39 -2.05
C TYR A 20 -7.29 -0.10 -2.39
N LEU A 21 -6.79 0.59 -1.37
CA LEU A 21 -5.82 1.68 -1.54
C LEU A 21 -4.42 1.08 -1.62
N ASP A 22 -3.54 1.67 -2.43
CA ASP A 22 -2.17 1.16 -2.61
C ASP A 22 -1.18 1.75 -1.59
N PRO A 23 -0.66 0.96 -0.63
CA PRO A 23 0.36 1.44 0.31
C PRO A 23 1.67 1.86 -0.36
N GLY A 24 1.89 1.47 -1.61
CA GLY A 24 3.03 1.89 -2.42
C GLY A 24 2.98 3.36 -2.83
N LEU A 25 1.90 4.06 -2.54
CA LEU A 25 1.78 5.50 -2.77
C LEU A 25 2.01 6.26 -1.43
N PRO A 26 2.99 7.18 -1.35
CA PRO A 26 3.20 8.01 -0.17
C PRO A 26 1.92 8.74 0.28
N ALA A 27 1.19 9.36 -0.65
CA ALA A 27 -0.06 10.08 -0.35
C ALA A 27 -1.15 9.19 0.27
N VAL A 28 -1.21 7.90 -0.10
CA VAL A 28 -2.14 6.95 0.54
C VAL A 28 -1.73 6.70 2.00
N ARG A 29 -0.43 6.56 2.26
CA ARG A 29 0.07 6.35 3.63
C ARG A 29 -0.19 7.58 4.50
N GLU A 30 0.08 8.78 3.99
CA GLU A 30 -0.21 10.05 4.66
C GLU A 30 -1.69 10.18 4.99
N TYR A 31 -2.58 9.90 4.04
CA TYR A 31 -4.02 9.93 4.26
C TYR A 31 -4.49 8.93 5.31
N LEU A 32 -3.97 7.70 5.30
CA LEU A 32 -4.33 6.69 6.30
C LEU A 32 -3.83 7.09 7.69
N VAL A 33 -2.63 7.68 7.79
CA VAL A 33 -2.09 8.21 9.04
C VAL A 33 -2.95 9.36 9.55
N SER A 34 -3.38 10.29 8.70
CA SER A 34 -4.24 11.40 9.15
C SER A 34 -5.59 10.94 9.70
N ILE A 35 -6.15 9.83 9.17
CA ILE A 35 -7.35 9.23 9.75
C ILE A 35 -7.06 8.66 11.14
N VAL A 36 -5.91 7.99 11.32
CA VAL A 36 -5.52 7.48 12.63
C VAL A 36 -5.28 8.63 13.62
N GLU A 37 -4.60 9.70 13.20
CA GLU A 37 -4.43 10.93 13.98
C GLU A 37 -5.78 11.50 14.43
N GLU A 38 -6.75 11.58 13.53
CA GLU A 38 -8.09 12.06 13.86
C GLU A 38 -8.75 11.18 14.93
N ILE A 39 -8.63 9.85 14.82
CA ILE A 39 -9.22 8.93 15.80
C ILE A 39 -8.56 9.10 17.18
N VAL A 40 -7.23 9.06 17.24
CA VAL A 40 -6.47 9.14 18.50
C VAL A 40 -6.66 10.49 19.18
N ASN A 41 -6.80 11.58 18.43
CA ASN A 41 -6.96 12.92 19.01
C ASN A 41 -8.40 13.23 19.46
N ASN A 42 -9.41 12.58 18.90
CA ASN A 42 -10.81 12.90 19.18
C ASN A 42 -11.54 11.86 20.04
N TYR A 43 -10.94 10.69 20.29
CA TYR A 43 -11.55 9.61 21.06
C TYR A 43 -10.57 9.04 22.09
N ASP A 44 -11.08 8.69 23.27
CA ASP A 44 -10.31 8.03 24.33
C ASP A 44 -10.17 6.53 23.99
N VAL A 45 -9.06 6.18 23.33
CA VAL A 45 -8.76 4.81 22.88
C VAL A 45 -7.41 4.35 23.42
N ASP A 46 -7.32 3.09 23.85
CA ASP A 46 -6.06 2.51 24.33
C ASP A 46 -5.08 2.14 23.21
N GLY A 47 -5.56 2.08 21.97
CA GLY A 47 -4.73 1.76 20.81
C GLY A 47 -5.50 1.45 19.54
N ILE A 48 -4.75 1.21 18.48
CA ILE A 48 -5.27 0.95 17.13
C ILE A 48 -4.96 -0.50 16.73
N HIS A 49 -6.01 -1.26 16.41
CA HIS A 49 -5.87 -2.61 15.86
C HIS A 49 -6.01 -2.57 14.34
N LEU A 50 -4.92 -2.88 13.64
CA LEU A 50 -4.85 -2.93 12.18
C LEU A 50 -5.26 -4.32 11.65
N ASP A 51 -6.53 -4.50 11.31
CA ASP A 51 -6.98 -5.74 10.66
C ASP A 51 -6.54 -5.79 9.20
N SER A 52 -5.88 -6.87 8.82
CA SER A 52 -5.64 -7.23 7.43
C SER A 52 -4.87 -6.17 6.61
N VAL A 53 -3.93 -5.48 7.25
CA VAL A 53 -3.02 -4.53 6.59
C VAL A 53 -1.98 -5.31 5.76
N ARG A 54 -2.34 -5.56 4.49
CA ARG A 54 -1.56 -6.33 3.52
C ARG A 54 -2.00 -6.02 2.09
N TYR A 55 -1.18 -6.43 1.12
CA TYR A 55 -1.61 -6.57 -0.27
C TYR A 55 -2.56 -7.78 -0.44
N PRO A 56 -3.61 -7.70 -1.29
CA PRO A 56 -4.58 -8.78 -1.46
C PRO A 56 -4.06 -10.00 -2.24
N GLY A 57 -2.93 -9.88 -2.94
CA GLY A 57 -2.31 -11.01 -3.65
C GLY A 57 -1.08 -10.61 -4.46
N GLU A 58 -0.40 -11.58 -5.07
CA GLU A 58 0.84 -11.36 -5.83
C GLU A 58 0.65 -10.39 -7.01
N GLN A 59 -0.50 -10.47 -7.67
CA GLN A 59 -0.87 -9.62 -8.80
C GLN A 59 -1.25 -8.19 -8.41
N SER A 60 -1.15 -7.79 -7.14
CA SER A 60 -1.61 -6.48 -6.66
C SER A 60 -0.45 -5.50 -6.39
N GLY A 61 -0.76 -4.20 -6.37
CA GLY A 61 0.21 -3.12 -6.10
C GLY A 61 0.82 -2.48 -7.35
N TYR A 62 0.21 -2.71 -8.51
CA TYR A 62 0.72 -2.28 -9.81
C TYR A 62 0.22 -0.90 -10.21
N ASN A 63 0.01 -0.02 -9.23
CA ASN A 63 -0.15 1.39 -9.54
C ASN A 63 1.11 1.89 -10.26
N GLU A 64 0.94 2.71 -11.29
CA GLU A 64 2.04 3.18 -12.14
C GLU A 64 3.12 3.88 -11.31
N ASP A 65 2.73 4.71 -10.35
CA ASP A 65 3.68 5.40 -9.46
C ASP A 65 4.40 4.43 -8.51
N SER A 66 3.73 3.36 -8.08
CA SER A 66 4.36 2.31 -7.27
C SER A 66 5.41 1.53 -8.07
N VAL A 67 5.10 1.21 -9.34
CA VAL A 67 6.04 0.56 -10.25
C VAL A 67 7.22 1.48 -10.57
N LEU A 68 6.97 2.78 -10.81
CA LEU A 68 8.02 3.77 -11.05
C LEU A 68 8.98 3.87 -9.85
N ARG A 69 8.45 4.05 -8.64
CA ARG A 69 9.27 4.10 -7.41
C ARG A 69 10.07 2.83 -7.20
N PHE A 70 9.46 1.66 -7.38
CA PHE A 70 10.18 0.39 -7.29
C PHE A 70 11.34 0.33 -8.28
N ASN A 71 11.11 0.74 -9.53
CA ASN A 71 12.12 0.75 -10.58
C ASN A 71 13.27 1.72 -10.25
N GLU A 72 12.97 2.91 -9.75
CA GLU A 72 13.97 3.88 -9.29
C GLU A 72 14.81 3.33 -8.13
N GLU A 73 14.15 2.80 -7.10
CA GLU A 73 14.82 2.28 -5.89
C GLU A 73 15.65 1.02 -6.17
N ASN A 74 15.32 0.24 -7.21
CA ASN A 74 15.99 -1.03 -7.53
C ASN A 74 16.81 -0.99 -8.82
N SER A 75 16.89 0.15 -9.50
CA SER A 75 17.53 0.29 -10.82
C SER A 75 17.01 -0.73 -11.85
N THR A 76 15.68 -0.90 -11.90
CA THR A 76 14.98 -1.78 -12.85
C THR A 76 14.09 -0.98 -13.79
N TYR A 77 13.38 -1.64 -14.69
CA TYR A 77 12.44 -1.00 -15.62
C TYR A 77 11.27 -1.91 -15.95
N GLY A 78 10.15 -1.30 -16.38
CA GLY A 78 8.94 -2.02 -16.76
C GLY A 78 8.16 -2.56 -15.57
N ASN A 79 7.17 -3.40 -15.84
CA ASN A 79 6.37 -4.03 -14.79
C ASN A 79 7.13 -5.23 -14.22
N PRO A 80 7.33 -5.30 -12.89
CA PRO A 80 7.89 -6.49 -12.26
C PRO A 80 6.95 -7.68 -12.42
N LYS A 81 7.51 -8.89 -12.53
CA LYS A 81 6.67 -10.10 -12.53
C LYS A 81 5.99 -10.28 -11.17
N PRO A 82 4.77 -10.83 -11.10
CA PRO A 82 4.08 -11.05 -9.82
C PRO A 82 4.88 -11.87 -8.80
N ASP A 83 5.70 -12.81 -9.29
CA ASP A 83 6.60 -13.70 -8.53
C ASP A 83 8.01 -13.12 -8.32
N ASP A 84 8.28 -11.87 -8.75
CA ASP A 84 9.56 -11.23 -8.52
C ASP A 84 9.78 -10.98 -7.01
N LYS A 85 10.83 -11.61 -6.47
CA LYS A 85 11.18 -11.50 -5.06
C LYS A 85 11.45 -10.05 -4.63
N LYS A 86 12.15 -9.26 -5.45
CA LYS A 86 12.46 -7.85 -5.12
C LYS A 86 11.19 -7.02 -5.05
N TRP A 87 10.25 -7.25 -5.96
CA TRP A 87 8.94 -6.60 -5.93
C TRP A 87 8.13 -7.01 -4.70
N GLY A 88 8.13 -8.29 -4.35
CA GLY A 88 7.53 -8.78 -3.12
C GLY A 88 8.15 -8.16 -1.85
N ASP A 89 9.48 -8.08 -1.78
CA ASP A 89 10.20 -7.43 -0.67
C ASP A 89 9.87 -5.93 -0.58
N TRP A 90 9.87 -5.23 -1.72
CA TRP A 90 9.55 -3.81 -1.80
C TRP A 90 8.13 -3.50 -1.32
N ARG A 91 7.12 -4.27 -1.78
CA ARG A 91 5.73 -4.14 -1.32
C ARG A 91 5.60 -4.37 0.18
N ARG A 92 6.28 -5.38 0.73
CA ARG A 92 6.31 -5.61 2.19
C ARG A 92 6.91 -4.41 2.93
N ALA A 93 7.94 -3.78 2.39
CA ALA A 93 8.52 -2.57 2.97
C ALA A 93 7.52 -1.40 2.98
N GLN A 94 6.70 -1.23 1.93
CA GLN A 94 5.69 -0.16 1.90
C GLN A 94 4.61 -0.35 2.98
N VAL A 95 4.17 -1.58 3.21
CA VAL A 95 3.25 -1.92 4.32
C VAL A 95 3.92 -1.70 5.67
N THR A 96 5.17 -2.12 5.82
CA THR A 96 5.95 -1.92 7.06
C THR A 96 6.07 -0.44 7.39
N GLU A 97 6.31 0.40 6.38
CA GLU A 97 6.42 1.84 6.55
C GLU A 97 5.08 2.47 6.95
N LEU A 98 3.96 2.04 6.38
CA LEU A 98 2.63 2.47 6.85
C LEU A 98 2.43 2.15 8.34
N VAL A 99 2.72 0.92 8.77
CA VAL A 99 2.60 0.51 10.17
C VAL A 99 3.54 1.32 11.07
N ARG A 100 4.76 1.60 10.61
CA ARG A 100 5.73 2.44 11.33
C ARG A 100 5.20 3.85 11.53
N LEU A 101 4.62 4.47 10.49
CA LEU A 101 4.05 5.81 10.56
C LEU A 101 2.87 5.85 11.55
N VAL A 102 1.93 4.89 11.43
CA VAL A 102 0.79 4.73 12.35
C VAL A 102 1.23 4.55 13.81
N LYS A 103 2.32 3.82 14.05
CA LYS A 103 2.85 3.64 15.40
C LYS A 103 3.42 4.93 16.00
N ASN A 104 3.95 5.82 15.17
CA ASN A 104 4.56 7.08 15.62
C ASN A 104 3.56 8.24 15.66
N THR A 105 2.28 7.92 15.46
CA THR A 105 1.16 8.84 15.55
C THR A 105 0.77 9.06 17.00
#